data_AF-A0A2L2NP41-F1
#
_entry.id   AF-A0A2L2NP41-F1
#
_cell.length_a   1.000
_cell.length_b   1.000
_cell.length_c   1.000
_cell.angle_alpha   90.00
_cell.angle_beta   90.00
_cell.angle_gamma   90.00
#
_symmetry.space_group_name_H-M   'P 1'
#
loop_
_entity.id
_entity.type
_entity.pdbx_description
1 polymer ?
#
loop_
_entity_poly.entity_id
_entity_poly.type
_entity_poly.pdbx_seq_one_letter_code
_entity_poly.pdbx_strand_id
1 'polypeptide(L)'
;MKDSTSDPTADIAREYLERENKEKQVLALLLEKFLGRKDQILVQKTQMGGTEAYVSSVTLEWFAGRVHFASGLPLFQKKYNPETDNVEIDADSIDEIQQRPLDWSRQAPLVQYLAARQNHKFPPVLVVINQPWVDNPKAAEWDSEGRATKSTTDFIPLDKDGKVGLLNISEDDVTIYALDGQHRLMGVQGLMELIKTRKLQRYKKDKGVDDSFITVNDLIDKYQVDLAYLQNLPKEKIGIEFICAVAAGETRTQARRRVRSIFVHVNLMAAPLTKGQLTQLNEDDGFAIVARKIAVTHPLLEQRQERNPRVNWNSATVASNSTVLTTLQALQDMSERYLGQKFPHWKPLEKGLIPMRPEDEELEQGIKEFSKLFDSLASLSSYKILEHEDTAALRRFSFEKDGGEGNMLFRPVAQVALAQALGILVFKKGFSLADIFKKLRKFDQQGGFSGMEYPQSLWYGVLYDPNKKRVQVAGRDLAAKLLVYILGGVQEQMERAELRKALADARTVEDKTIGFDGKFVEPKAVGLPPIL
;
A
#
# COMPACT_ATOMS: atom_id res chain seq x y z
N MET A 1 29.55 -71.00 -13.68
CA MET A 1 30.24 -69.69 -13.78
C MET A 1 29.70 -69.02 -15.02
N LYS A 2 28.79 -68.04 -14.85
CA LYS A 2 28.31 -67.18 -15.95
C LYS A 2 28.94 -65.82 -15.69
N ASP A 3 29.91 -65.45 -16.52
CA ASP A 3 30.46 -64.10 -16.58
C ASP A 3 29.32 -63.15 -16.93
N SER A 4 28.99 -62.25 -16.01
CA SER A 4 28.22 -61.06 -16.31
C SER A 4 29.14 -60.09 -17.03
N THR A 5 29.07 -60.08 -18.36
CA THR A 5 29.64 -58.99 -19.16
C THR A 5 28.98 -57.68 -18.70
N SER A 6 29.72 -56.85 -17.96
CA SER A 6 29.27 -55.52 -17.59
C SER A 6 29.10 -54.70 -18.87
N ASP A 7 28.00 -53.95 -18.96
CA ASP A 7 27.76 -53.03 -20.07
C ASP A 7 28.74 -51.86 -19.94
N PRO A 8 29.75 -51.74 -20.83
CA PRO A 8 30.80 -50.74 -20.72
C PRO A 8 30.24 -49.31 -20.72
N THR A 9 29.08 -49.11 -21.34
CA THR A 9 28.41 -47.82 -21.44
C THR A 9 27.79 -47.39 -20.11
N ALA A 10 27.25 -48.35 -19.36
CA ALA A 10 26.68 -48.12 -18.03
C ALA A 10 27.78 -47.86 -16.99
N ASP A 11 28.93 -48.55 -17.12
CA ASP A 11 30.10 -48.35 -16.26
C ASP A 11 30.73 -46.96 -16.49
N ILE A 12 30.84 -46.51 -17.76
CA ILE A 12 31.33 -45.16 -18.11
C ILE A 12 30.37 -44.08 -17.60
N ALA A 13 29.06 -44.24 -17.80
CA ALA A 13 28.06 -43.26 -17.32
C ALA A 13 28.09 -43.11 -15.80
N ARG A 14 28.27 -44.23 -15.08
CA ARG A 14 28.41 -44.24 -13.62
C ARG A 14 29.70 -43.57 -13.16
N GLU A 15 30.82 -43.83 -13.82
CA GLU A 15 32.11 -43.21 -13.51
C GLU A 15 32.07 -41.68 -13.75
N TYR A 16 31.42 -41.24 -14.83
CA TYR A 16 31.16 -39.82 -15.09
C TYR A 16 30.31 -39.18 -13.99
N LEU A 17 29.23 -39.84 -13.55
CA LEU A 17 28.36 -39.33 -12.48
C LEU A 17 29.09 -39.25 -11.13
N GLU A 18 29.91 -40.26 -10.81
CA GLU A 18 30.73 -40.28 -9.60
C GLU A 18 31.79 -39.16 -9.62
N ARG A 19 32.39 -38.89 -10.78
CA ARG A 19 33.32 -37.77 -10.96
C ARG A 19 32.62 -36.43 -10.82
N GLU A 20 31.47 -36.24 -11.47
CA GLU A 20 30.67 -35.01 -11.36
C GLU A 20 30.25 -34.74 -9.90
N ASN A 21 29.85 -35.79 -9.17
CA ASN A 21 29.52 -35.69 -7.75
C ASN A 21 30.72 -35.29 -6.90
N LYS A 22 31.91 -35.84 -7.16
CA LYS A 22 33.15 -35.43 -6.49
C LYS A 22 33.50 -33.97 -6.79
N GLU A 23 33.38 -33.54 -8.05
CA GLU A 23 33.63 -32.15 -8.45
C GLU A 23 32.66 -31.19 -7.75
N LYS A 24 31.36 -31.54 -7.65
CA LYS A 24 30.37 -30.77 -6.87
C LYS A 24 30.69 -30.71 -5.38
N GLN A 25 31.12 -31.83 -4.78
CA GLN A 25 31.52 -31.86 -3.36
C GLN A 25 32.74 -30.98 -3.08
N VAL A 26 33.75 -31.03 -3.96
CA VAL A 26 34.93 -30.17 -3.86
C VAL A 26 34.54 -28.70 -3.98
N LEU A 27 33.67 -28.36 -4.94
CA LEU A 27 33.16 -27.00 -5.09
C LEU A 27 32.41 -26.53 -3.84
N ALA A 28 31.53 -27.36 -3.27
CA ALA A 28 30.78 -27.04 -2.06
C ALA A 28 31.71 -26.74 -0.88
N LEU A 29 32.72 -27.59 -0.64
CA LEU A 29 33.72 -27.39 0.42
C LEU A 29 34.52 -26.09 0.23
N LEU A 30 34.89 -25.78 -1.02
CA LEU A 30 35.59 -24.53 -1.33
C LEU A 30 34.68 -23.32 -1.09
N LEU A 31 33.43 -23.37 -1.52
CA LEU A 31 32.45 -22.30 -1.30
C LEU A 31 32.20 -22.08 0.19
N GLU A 32 32.04 -23.13 1.00
CA GLU A 32 31.88 -23.00 2.46
C GLU A 32 33.06 -22.25 3.10
N LYS A 33 34.29 -22.57 2.68
CA LYS A 33 35.50 -21.88 3.16
C LYS A 33 35.49 -20.38 2.84
N PHE A 34 34.99 -19.97 1.68
CA PHE A 34 34.92 -18.56 1.30
C PHE A 34 33.70 -17.84 1.88
N LEU A 35 32.55 -18.52 1.98
CA LEU A 35 31.31 -17.98 2.55
C LEU A 35 31.39 -17.79 4.08
N GLY A 36 32.29 -18.53 4.76
CA GLY A 36 32.52 -18.38 6.20
C GLY A 36 33.33 -17.14 6.61
N ARG A 37 33.88 -16.39 5.65
CA ARG A 37 34.64 -15.17 5.90
C ARG A 37 33.71 -14.00 6.22
N LYS A 38 34.03 -13.20 7.25
CA LYS A 38 33.18 -12.07 7.70
C LYS A 38 33.49 -10.75 6.97
N ASP A 39 34.68 -10.67 6.39
CA ASP A 39 35.24 -9.53 5.67
C ASP A 39 34.95 -9.57 4.16
N GLN A 40 34.40 -10.66 3.65
CA GLN A 40 34.14 -10.86 2.23
C GLN A 40 32.74 -11.42 2.01
N ILE A 41 32.11 -11.02 0.91
CA ILE A 41 30.81 -11.56 0.49
C ILE A 41 30.88 -12.04 -0.96
N LEU A 42 30.31 -13.22 -1.23
CA LEU A 42 30.16 -13.72 -2.59
C LEU A 42 29.11 -12.88 -3.33
N VAL A 43 29.49 -12.34 -4.48
CA VAL A 43 28.64 -11.46 -5.29
C VAL A 43 28.65 -11.87 -6.76
N GLN A 44 27.58 -11.50 -7.46
CA GLN A 44 27.56 -11.43 -8.91
C GLN A 44 27.77 -9.98 -9.35
N LYS A 45 28.76 -9.74 -10.19
CA LYS A 45 29.00 -8.43 -10.82
C LYS A 45 27.98 -8.18 -11.93
N THR A 46 27.38 -7.01 -11.94
CA THR A 46 26.42 -6.53 -12.94
C THR A 46 26.90 -5.20 -13.53
N GLN A 47 26.47 -4.92 -14.76
CA GLN A 47 26.77 -3.67 -15.47
C GLN A 47 25.50 -3.15 -16.13
N MET A 48 25.06 -1.95 -15.77
CA MET A 48 23.87 -1.33 -16.35
C MET A 48 24.05 0.18 -16.47
N GLY A 49 23.78 0.74 -17.65
CA GLY A 49 23.90 2.19 -17.89
C GLY A 49 25.30 2.76 -17.61
N GLY A 50 26.35 1.94 -17.80
CA GLY A 50 27.73 2.33 -17.50
C GLY A 50 28.11 2.27 -16.01
N THR A 51 27.21 1.81 -15.13
CA THR A 51 27.48 1.63 -13.70
C THR A 51 27.69 0.16 -13.36
N GLU A 52 28.81 -0.13 -12.69
CA GLU A 52 29.09 -1.43 -12.09
C GLU A 52 28.34 -1.55 -10.75
N ALA A 53 27.71 -2.71 -10.54
CA ALA A 53 27.10 -3.07 -9.27
C ALA A 53 27.40 -4.54 -8.91
N TYR A 54 27.16 -4.90 -7.67
CA TYR A 54 27.43 -6.24 -7.13
C TYR A 54 26.20 -6.72 -6.38
N VAL A 55 25.61 -7.85 -6.80
CA VAL A 55 24.37 -8.37 -6.23
C VAL A 55 24.66 -9.58 -5.35
N SER A 56 24.04 -9.63 -4.17
CA SER A 56 24.11 -10.76 -3.25
C SER A 56 22.89 -10.84 -2.33
N SER A 57 22.95 -11.70 -1.31
CA SER A 57 21.98 -11.76 -0.22
C SER A 57 22.69 -11.84 1.12
N VAL A 58 22.15 -11.14 2.11
CA VAL A 58 22.70 -11.04 3.48
C VAL A 58 21.63 -11.38 4.50
N THR A 59 22.01 -11.84 5.69
CA THR A 59 21.04 -12.07 6.76
C THR A 59 20.44 -10.75 7.24
N LEU A 60 19.23 -10.78 7.79
CA LEU A 60 18.58 -9.62 8.39
C LEU A 60 19.41 -9.06 9.55
N GLU A 61 20.03 -9.93 10.34
CA GLU A 61 20.97 -9.54 11.40
C GLU A 61 22.17 -8.77 10.84
N TRP A 62 22.82 -9.29 9.80
CA TRP A 62 23.94 -8.61 9.15
C TRP A 62 23.50 -7.28 8.57
N PHE A 63 22.35 -7.23 7.90
CA PHE A 63 21.81 -6.01 7.30
C PHE A 63 21.56 -4.91 8.34
N ALA A 64 20.92 -5.25 9.46
CA ALA A 64 20.65 -4.31 10.55
C ALA A 64 21.93 -3.80 11.23
N GLY A 65 22.94 -4.66 11.36
CA GLY A 65 24.20 -4.33 12.04
C GLY A 65 25.25 -3.63 11.18
N ARG A 66 25.24 -3.85 9.85
CA ARG A 66 26.32 -3.39 8.95
C ARG A 66 25.95 -2.27 8.01
N VAL A 67 24.66 -2.01 7.80
CA VAL A 67 24.21 -0.95 6.89
C VAL A 67 23.71 0.24 7.69
N HIS A 68 24.17 1.43 7.30
CA HIS A 68 23.78 2.70 7.88
C HIS A 68 22.74 3.43 7.00
N PHE A 69 22.03 4.39 7.59
CA PHE A 69 21.14 5.27 6.82
C PHE A 69 21.95 6.15 5.88
N ALA A 70 21.43 6.43 4.68
CA ALA A 70 22.19 7.22 3.72
C ALA A 70 22.34 8.69 4.11
N SER A 71 21.66 9.17 5.15
CA SER A 71 21.94 10.47 5.79
C SER A 71 23.35 10.54 6.39
N GLY A 72 23.94 9.39 6.75
CA GLY A 72 25.33 9.27 7.18
C GLY A 72 26.35 9.14 6.04
N LEU A 73 25.93 9.00 4.78
CA LEU A 73 26.87 8.83 3.66
C LEU A 73 27.71 10.12 3.49
N PRO A 74 29.04 10.04 3.49
CA PRO A 74 29.88 11.24 3.46
C PRO A 74 29.72 12.13 2.22
N LEU A 75 29.39 11.53 1.07
CA LEU A 75 29.05 12.28 -0.15
C LEU A 75 27.90 13.29 0.07
N PHE A 76 27.10 13.11 1.13
CA PHE A 76 25.86 13.84 1.43
C PHE A 76 25.91 14.65 2.76
N GLN A 77 27.01 14.59 3.52
CA GLN A 77 27.04 14.81 4.98
C GLN A 77 27.15 16.25 5.51
N LYS A 78 26.70 17.27 4.78
CA LYS A 78 26.90 18.66 5.29
C LYS A 78 26.03 19.03 6.50
N LYS A 79 24.92 18.32 6.77
CA LYS A 79 23.95 18.65 7.85
C LYS A 79 23.23 17.41 8.44
N TYR A 80 23.98 16.35 8.79
CA TYR A 80 23.41 15.16 9.45
C TYR A 80 23.02 15.47 10.90
N ASN A 81 21.79 15.14 11.30
CA ASN A 81 21.31 15.23 12.66
C ASN A 81 21.30 13.82 13.30
N PRO A 82 22.15 13.54 14.30
CA PRO A 82 22.28 12.22 14.92
C PRO A 82 21.07 11.82 15.78
N GLU A 83 20.26 12.77 16.23
CA GLU A 83 19.07 12.46 17.03
C GLU A 83 17.99 11.85 16.14
N THR A 84 17.74 12.45 14.98
CA THR A 84 16.63 12.08 14.07
C THR A 84 17.02 11.12 12.95
N ASP A 85 18.32 10.86 12.75
CA ASP A 85 18.90 10.17 11.59
C ASP A 85 18.55 10.80 10.23
N ASN A 86 18.21 12.10 10.22
CA ASN A 86 17.83 12.86 9.04
C ASN A 86 18.81 14.01 8.75
N VAL A 87 18.63 14.67 7.60
CA VAL A 87 19.37 15.87 7.21
C VAL A 87 18.52 17.11 7.52
N GLU A 88 19.10 18.15 8.14
CA GLU A 88 18.41 19.42 8.43
C GLU A 88 18.21 20.27 7.17
N ILE A 89 17.02 20.86 7.03
CA ILE A 89 16.59 21.62 5.85
C ILE A 89 16.61 23.13 6.12
N ASP A 90 17.47 23.86 5.40
CA ASP A 90 17.46 25.32 5.24
C ASP A 90 17.64 25.77 3.76
N ALA A 91 17.64 27.09 3.54
CA ALA A 91 17.69 27.72 2.21
C ALA A 91 18.92 27.30 1.38
N ASP A 92 20.05 27.01 2.02
CA ASP A 92 21.28 26.54 1.35
C ASP A 92 21.27 25.03 1.10
N SER A 93 20.44 24.29 1.84
CA SER A 93 20.34 22.84 1.74
C SER A 93 19.34 22.36 0.68
N ILE A 94 18.42 23.18 0.16
CA ILE A 94 17.34 22.71 -0.74
C ILE A 94 17.87 22.01 -2.01
N ASP A 95 18.94 22.54 -2.61
CA ASP A 95 19.62 21.90 -3.74
C ASP A 95 20.46 20.67 -3.30
N GLU A 96 20.76 20.59 -2.01
CA GLU A 96 21.47 19.52 -1.30
C GLU A 96 20.55 18.50 -0.58
N ILE A 97 19.22 18.69 -0.54
CA ILE A 97 18.25 17.72 0.00
C ILE A 97 18.24 16.54 -0.96
N GLN A 98 19.03 15.53 -0.58
CA GLN A 98 19.40 14.43 -1.46
C GLN A 98 18.53 13.19 -1.27
N GLN A 99 17.62 13.18 -0.28
CA GLN A 99 16.86 11.98 0.12
C GLN A 99 15.45 12.28 0.62
N ARG A 100 14.58 11.26 0.58
CA ARG A 100 13.29 11.28 1.28
C ARG A 100 13.55 11.15 2.78
N PRO A 101 13.05 12.06 3.64
CA PRO A 101 13.25 11.95 5.07
C PRO A 101 12.72 10.62 5.60
N LEU A 102 13.46 10.05 6.56
CA LEU A 102 13.04 8.85 7.27
C LEU A 102 11.78 9.16 8.06
N ASP A 103 10.79 8.28 7.94
CA ASP A 103 9.49 8.41 8.62
C ASP A 103 9.43 7.33 9.69
N TRP A 104 9.81 7.70 10.91
CA TRP A 104 9.93 6.77 12.04
C TRP A 104 8.60 6.16 12.46
N SER A 105 7.46 6.80 12.14
CA SER A 105 6.14 6.23 12.37
C SER A 105 5.89 4.94 11.58
N ARG A 106 6.70 4.66 10.55
CA ARG A 106 6.62 3.43 9.75
C ARG A 106 7.37 2.25 10.36
N GLN A 107 8.22 2.46 11.38
CA GLN A 107 9.02 1.38 11.96
C GLN A 107 8.13 0.29 12.55
N ALA A 108 7.23 0.65 13.46
CA ALA A 108 6.33 -0.28 14.11
C ALA A 108 5.50 -1.13 13.12
N PRO A 109 4.82 -0.54 12.11
CA PRO A 109 4.13 -1.33 11.08
C PRO A 109 5.03 -2.29 10.30
N LEU A 110 6.27 -1.90 9.98
CA LEU A 110 7.21 -2.77 9.27
C LEU A 110 7.71 -3.92 10.14
N VAL A 111 7.94 -3.68 11.43
CA VAL A 111 8.31 -4.75 12.38
C VAL A 111 7.17 -5.74 12.52
N GLN A 112 5.94 -5.27 12.70
CA GLN A 112 4.77 -6.14 12.77
C GLN A 112 4.58 -6.92 11.47
N TYR A 113 4.80 -6.30 10.31
CA TYR A 113 4.76 -7.00 9.02
C TYR A 113 5.75 -8.17 8.97
N LEU A 114 7.02 -7.96 9.35
CA LEU A 114 8.03 -9.02 9.37
C LEU A 114 7.70 -10.10 10.42
N ALA A 115 7.24 -9.68 11.59
CA ALA A 115 7.05 -10.57 12.72
C ALA A 115 5.77 -11.43 12.63
N ALA A 116 4.69 -10.88 12.07
CA ALA A 116 3.37 -11.52 12.08
C ALA A 116 2.98 -12.19 10.75
N ARG A 117 3.71 -11.97 9.65
CA ARG A 117 3.36 -12.53 8.34
C ARG A 117 4.31 -13.62 7.93
N GLN A 118 3.80 -14.81 7.68
CA GLN A 118 4.62 -15.94 7.22
C GLN A 118 5.20 -15.70 5.81
N ASN A 119 4.46 -15.02 4.93
CA ASN A 119 4.86 -14.74 3.54
C ASN A 119 5.48 -13.34 3.38
N HIS A 120 6.10 -12.78 4.42
CA HIS A 120 6.72 -11.47 4.32
C HIS A 120 7.91 -11.48 3.36
N LYS A 121 8.08 -10.41 2.58
CA LYS A 121 9.20 -10.27 1.65
C LYS A 121 9.47 -8.81 1.34
N PHE A 122 10.68 -8.36 1.65
CA PHE A 122 11.14 -7.07 1.16
C PHE A 122 11.76 -7.20 -0.24
N PRO A 123 11.55 -6.20 -1.11
CA PRO A 123 12.36 -6.06 -2.32
C PRO A 123 13.85 -5.91 -1.95
N PRO A 124 14.77 -6.20 -2.89
CA PRO A 124 16.20 -5.96 -2.69
C PRO A 124 16.51 -4.49 -2.34
N VAL A 125 17.51 -4.28 -1.50
CA VAL A 125 17.98 -2.94 -1.11
C VAL A 125 19.17 -2.52 -1.95
N LEU A 126 19.25 -1.23 -2.29
CA LEU A 126 20.39 -0.65 -2.99
C LEU A 126 21.27 0.07 -1.97
N VAL A 127 22.53 -0.32 -1.88
CA VAL A 127 23.48 0.22 -0.91
C VAL A 127 24.73 0.76 -1.59
N VAL A 128 25.37 1.73 -0.95
CA VAL A 128 26.63 2.34 -1.40
C VAL A 128 27.76 1.88 -0.51
N ILE A 129 28.82 1.34 -1.10
CA ILE A 129 30.09 1.06 -0.42
C ILE A 129 30.97 2.29 -0.46
N ASN A 130 31.32 2.78 0.72
CA ASN A 130 32.20 3.92 0.94
C ASN A 130 33.48 3.50 1.64
N GLN A 131 34.56 4.25 1.43
CA GLN A 131 35.85 4.06 2.11
C GLN A 131 36.32 5.40 2.72
N PRO A 132 37.15 5.38 3.78
CA PRO A 132 37.57 6.59 4.49
C PRO A 132 38.27 7.65 3.62
N TRP A 133 38.93 7.25 2.52
CA TRP A 133 39.66 8.17 1.65
C TRP A 133 38.75 9.11 0.83
N VAL A 134 37.46 8.79 0.68
CA VAL A 134 36.52 9.54 -0.17
C VAL A 134 36.39 11.00 0.27
N ASP A 135 36.50 11.27 1.57
CA ASP A 135 36.38 12.62 2.14
C ASP A 135 37.70 13.22 2.56
N ASN A 136 38.81 12.54 2.29
CA ASN A 136 40.14 13.08 2.46
C ASN A 136 40.66 13.52 1.08
N PRO A 137 40.60 14.83 0.73
CA PRO A 137 41.07 15.33 -0.57
C PRO A 137 42.58 15.14 -0.79
N LYS A 138 43.32 14.81 0.27
CA LYS A 138 44.77 14.54 0.24
C LYS A 138 45.10 13.04 0.26
N ALA A 139 44.09 12.17 0.17
CA ALA A 139 44.33 10.74 0.11
C ALA A 139 45.06 10.37 -1.18
N ALA A 140 45.90 9.33 -1.12
CA ALA A 140 46.70 8.87 -2.27
C ALA A 140 45.82 8.33 -3.41
N GLU A 141 44.58 8.00 -3.10
CA GLU A 141 43.55 7.57 -4.03
C GLU A 141 43.07 8.69 -4.96
N TRP A 142 43.34 9.97 -4.64
CA TRP A 142 43.05 11.10 -5.53
C TRP A 142 44.31 11.50 -6.30
N ASP A 143 44.20 11.58 -7.63
CA ASP A 143 45.28 12.09 -8.47
C ASP A 143 45.42 13.62 -8.37
N SER A 144 46.41 14.18 -9.09
CA SER A 144 46.67 15.62 -9.11
C SER A 144 45.51 16.46 -9.68
N GLU A 145 44.58 15.86 -10.42
CA GLU A 145 43.38 16.51 -10.95
C GLU A 145 42.15 16.32 -10.02
N GLY A 146 42.32 15.62 -8.90
CA GLY A 146 41.23 15.31 -7.97
C GLY A 146 40.29 14.21 -8.50
N ARG A 147 40.79 13.31 -9.35
CA ARG A 147 40.08 12.12 -9.82
C ARG A 147 40.54 10.89 -9.07
N ALA A 148 39.62 9.96 -8.84
CA ALA A 148 39.93 8.74 -8.14
C ALA A 148 40.78 7.81 -9.02
N THR A 149 41.88 7.30 -8.47
CA THR A 149 42.75 6.32 -9.14
C THR A 149 42.19 4.90 -9.05
N LYS A 150 41.28 4.64 -8.09
CA LYS A 150 40.59 3.36 -7.89
C LYS A 150 39.14 3.56 -7.46
N SER A 151 38.33 2.52 -7.58
CA SER A 151 36.96 2.49 -7.04
C SER A 151 36.98 2.29 -5.52
N THR A 152 35.90 2.68 -4.82
CA THR A 152 35.69 2.33 -3.40
C THR A 152 35.31 0.87 -3.17
N THR A 153 35.11 0.11 -4.24
CA THR A 153 34.85 -1.34 -4.20
C THR A 153 36.12 -2.12 -4.51
N ASP A 154 36.41 -3.13 -3.70
CA ASP A 154 37.49 -4.09 -3.93
C ASP A 154 36.89 -5.48 -4.21
N PHE A 155 37.01 -5.91 -5.47
CA PHE A 155 36.38 -7.11 -6.02
C PHE A 155 37.42 -8.10 -6.53
N ILE A 156 37.35 -9.33 -6.04
CA ILE A 156 38.24 -10.42 -6.41
C ILE A 156 37.46 -11.42 -7.28
N PRO A 157 37.74 -11.51 -8.59
CA PRO A 157 37.03 -12.44 -9.47
C PRO A 157 37.37 -13.90 -9.12
N LEU A 158 36.36 -14.77 -9.13
CA LEU A 158 36.49 -16.22 -8.96
C LEU A 158 36.31 -16.99 -10.27
N ASP A 159 35.83 -16.32 -11.32
CA ASP A 159 35.70 -16.86 -12.67
C ASP A 159 36.56 -16.08 -13.67
N LYS A 160 36.80 -16.69 -14.83
CA LYS A 160 37.64 -16.11 -15.89
C LYS A 160 37.04 -14.83 -16.50
N ASP A 161 35.71 -14.70 -16.48
CA ASP A 161 35.01 -13.55 -17.06
C ASP A 161 34.77 -12.43 -16.03
N GLY A 162 35.15 -12.62 -14.76
CA GLY A 162 34.95 -11.66 -13.67
C GLY A 162 33.48 -11.36 -13.36
N LYS A 163 32.58 -12.30 -13.63
CA LYS A 163 31.14 -12.18 -13.38
C LYS A 163 30.76 -12.54 -11.94
N VAL A 164 31.52 -13.42 -11.29
CA VAL A 164 31.27 -13.91 -9.93
C VAL A 164 32.57 -13.77 -9.14
N GLY A 165 32.46 -13.24 -7.92
CA GLY A 165 33.65 -13.02 -7.11
C GLY A 165 33.35 -12.66 -5.66
N LEU A 166 34.40 -12.27 -4.95
CA LEU A 166 34.32 -11.85 -3.56
C LEU A 166 34.47 -10.33 -3.49
N LEU A 167 33.53 -9.68 -2.83
CA LEU A 167 33.57 -8.24 -2.56
C LEU A 167 34.05 -8.02 -1.13
N ASN A 168 35.05 -7.17 -0.94
CA ASN A 168 35.51 -6.75 0.39
C ASN A 168 34.42 -5.91 1.07
N ILE A 169 34.04 -6.35 2.27
CA ILE A 169 33.06 -5.70 3.15
C ILE A 169 33.61 -5.51 4.57
N SER A 170 34.93 -5.60 4.78
CA SER A 170 35.58 -5.43 6.08
C SER A 170 35.19 -4.12 6.78
N GLU A 171 34.82 -4.17 8.06
CA GLU A 171 34.48 -2.96 8.85
C GLU A 171 35.65 -1.99 8.99
N ASP A 172 36.87 -2.52 8.96
CA ASP A 172 38.08 -1.72 9.10
C ASP A 172 38.31 -0.82 7.88
N ASP A 173 37.82 -1.24 6.71
CA ASP A 173 38.09 -0.60 5.43
C ASP A 173 36.87 0.07 4.79
N VAL A 174 35.66 -0.43 5.05
CA VAL A 174 34.45 -0.01 4.34
C VAL A 174 33.28 0.32 5.27
N THR A 175 32.50 1.31 4.84
CA THR A 175 31.21 1.68 5.43
C THR A 175 30.11 1.56 4.37
N ILE A 176 28.94 1.05 4.76
CA ILE A 176 27.87 0.69 3.82
C ILE A 176 26.61 1.48 4.16
N TYR A 177 26.00 2.12 3.17
CA TYR A 177 24.86 3.03 3.36
C TYR A 177 23.68 2.66 2.48
N ALA A 178 22.47 2.56 3.05
CA ALA A 178 21.24 2.24 2.32
C ALA A 178 20.75 3.44 1.48
N LEU A 179 21.02 3.43 0.18
CA LEU A 179 20.56 4.47 -0.74
C LEU A 179 19.06 4.36 -0.99
N ASP A 180 18.59 3.16 -1.35
CA ASP A 180 17.18 2.80 -1.39
C ASP A 180 16.88 1.67 -0.40
N GLY A 181 15.76 1.78 0.30
CA GLY A 181 15.36 0.84 1.34
C GLY A 181 15.68 1.25 2.78
N GLN A 182 15.90 2.55 3.03
CA GLN A 182 16.13 3.07 4.39
C GLN A 182 15.01 2.72 5.38
N HIS A 183 13.73 2.80 4.98
CA HIS A 183 12.63 2.34 5.85
C HIS A 183 12.67 0.83 6.11
N ARG A 184 13.16 0.02 5.14
CA ARG A 184 13.34 -1.42 5.32
C ARG A 184 14.44 -1.70 6.33
N LEU A 185 15.58 -1.00 6.24
CA LEU A 185 16.65 -1.04 7.24
C LEU A 185 16.10 -0.70 8.64
N MET A 186 15.39 0.41 8.77
CA MET A 186 14.76 0.84 10.02
C MET A 186 13.79 -0.21 10.59
N GLY A 187 13.01 -0.86 9.73
CA GLY A 187 12.11 -1.95 10.10
C GLY A 187 12.87 -3.20 10.59
N VAL A 188 13.94 -3.61 9.90
CA VAL A 188 14.77 -4.75 10.32
C VAL A 188 15.51 -4.45 11.63
N GLN A 189 16.04 -3.23 11.80
CA GLN A 189 16.64 -2.79 13.06
C GLN A 189 15.65 -2.81 14.22
N GLY A 190 14.41 -2.33 14.00
CA GLY A 190 13.35 -2.43 15.00
C GLY A 190 12.94 -3.87 15.32
N LEU A 191 13.03 -4.77 14.34
CA LEU A 191 12.79 -6.21 14.56
C LEU A 191 13.88 -6.81 15.46
N MET A 192 15.16 -6.48 15.20
CA MET A 192 16.27 -6.92 16.05
C MET A 192 16.13 -6.39 17.48
N GLU A 193 15.71 -5.13 17.64
CA GLU A 193 15.39 -4.53 18.94
C GLU A 193 14.29 -5.32 19.64
N LEU A 194 13.15 -5.55 18.98
CA LEU A 194 12.02 -6.30 19.54
C LEU A 194 12.43 -7.71 20.00
N ILE A 195 13.21 -8.44 19.20
CA ILE A 195 13.67 -9.79 19.54
C ILE A 195 14.59 -9.76 20.76
N LYS A 196 15.51 -8.78 20.82
CA LYS A 196 16.50 -8.66 21.89
C LYS A 196 15.90 -8.20 23.21
N THR A 197 15.05 -7.17 23.19
CA THR A 197 14.52 -6.50 24.39
C THR A 197 13.12 -6.98 24.77
N ARG A 198 12.46 -7.76 23.90
CA ARG A 198 11.05 -8.15 23.97
C ARG A 198 10.05 -6.99 23.84
N LYS A 199 10.52 -5.77 23.54
CA LYS A 199 9.71 -4.55 23.45
C LYS A 199 10.25 -3.62 22.36
N LEU A 200 9.34 -3.01 21.58
CA LEU A 200 9.67 -1.98 20.61
C LEU A 200 8.95 -0.68 20.97
N GLN A 201 9.72 0.39 21.09
CA GLN A 201 9.20 1.75 21.28
C GLN A 201 8.56 2.26 19.97
N ARG A 202 7.39 2.90 20.07
CA ARG A 202 6.80 3.60 18.92
C ARG A 202 7.29 5.02 18.84
N TYR A 203 7.36 5.51 17.61
CA TYR A 203 7.82 6.84 17.29
C TYR A 203 6.81 7.57 16.40
N LYS A 204 6.76 8.88 16.55
CA LYS A 204 6.17 9.82 15.60
C LYS A 204 7.11 9.96 14.38
N LYS A 205 6.66 10.69 13.35
CA LYS A 205 7.42 10.83 12.09
C LYS A 205 8.84 11.34 12.28
N ASP A 206 9.02 12.26 13.22
CA ASP A 206 10.24 12.97 13.59
C ASP A 206 11.09 12.22 14.62
N LYS A 207 10.80 10.95 14.90
CA LYS A 207 11.41 10.14 15.96
C LYS A 207 11.05 10.59 17.39
N GLY A 208 10.10 11.51 17.55
CA GLY A 208 9.53 11.83 18.86
C GLY A 208 8.84 10.60 19.46
N VAL A 209 9.02 10.35 20.76
CA VAL A 209 8.44 9.18 21.44
C VAL A 209 6.90 9.25 21.39
N ASP A 210 6.29 8.11 21.10
CA ASP A 210 4.86 7.84 21.30
C ASP A 210 4.71 7.07 22.61
N ASP A 211 3.71 7.35 23.45
CA ASP A 211 3.55 6.70 24.76
C ASP A 211 3.24 5.19 24.67
N SER A 212 3.06 4.67 23.46
CA SER A 212 2.75 3.27 23.17
C SER A 212 3.96 2.43 22.74
N PHE A 213 3.85 1.11 22.93
CA PHE A 213 4.90 0.15 22.57
C PHE A 213 4.29 -1.14 22.01
N ILE A 214 5.13 -1.96 21.37
CA ILE A 214 4.78 -3.32 20.93
C ILE A 214 5.60 -4.29 21.76
N THR A 215 4.98 -5.29 22.36
CA THR A 215 5.70 -6.40 23.01
C THR A 215 5.61 -7.67 22.18
N VAL A 216 6.52 -8.61 22.45
CA VAL A 216 6.43 -9.95 21.85
C VAL A 216 5.12 -10.65 22.27
N ASN A 217 4.64 -10.44 23.50
CA ASN A 217 3.37 -11.00 23.96
C ASN A 217 2.18 -10.43 23.16
N ASP A 218 2.18 -9.13 22.85
CA ASP A 218 1.16 -8.55 21.97
C ASP A 218 1.10 -9.26 20.62
N LEU A 219 2.25 -9.67 20.08
CA LEU A 219 2.30 -10.36 18.80
C LEU A 219 1.81 -11.81 18.89
N ILE A 220 2.16 -12.51 19.97
CA ILE A 220 1.69 -13.87 20.25
C ILE A 220 0.17 -13.86 20.40
N ASP A 221 -0.36 -12.96 21.24
CA ASP A 221 -1.78 -12.92 21.58
C ASP A 221 -2.65 -12.48 20.39
N LYS A 222 -2.19 -11.50 19.60
CA LYS A 222 -2.98 -10.91 18.50
C LYS A 222 -2.82 -11.63 17.18
N TYR A 223 -1.63 -12.16 16.90
CA TYR A 223 -1.29 -12.70 15.59
C TYR A 223 -0.85 -14.17 15.64
N GLN A 224 -0.94 -14.82 16.81
CA GLN A 224 -0.58 -16.23 17.02
C GLN A 224 0.85 -16.55 16.57
N VAL A 225 1.75 -15.58 16.76
CA VAL A 225 3.16 -15.72 16.36
C VAL A 225 3.87 -16.70 17.26
N ASP A 226 4.61 -17.64 16.68
CA ASP A 226 5.46 -18.56 17.42
C ASP A 226 6.80 -17.92 17.83
N LEU A 227 7.25 -18.19 19.06
CA LEU A 227 8.49 -17.60 19.58
C LEU A 227 9.73 -18.18 18.90
N ALA A 228 9.75 -19.47 18.56
CA ALA A 228 10.86 -20.08 17.85
C ALA A 228 10.97 -19.54 16.42
N TYR A 229 9.84 -19.23 15.78
CA TYR A 229 9.79 -18.49 14.52
C TYR A 229 10.46 -17.11 14.65
N LEU A 230 10.06 -16.29 15.63
CA LEU A 230 10.66 -14.96 15.85
C LEU A 230 12.19 -15.02 16.04
N GLN A 231 12.69 -16.03 16.76
CA GLN A 231 14.13 -16.22 16.98
C GLN A 231 14.90 -16.61 15.71
N ASN A 232 14.22 -17.11 14.67
CA ASN A 232 14.83 -17.45 13.40
C ASN A 232 14.81 -16.32 12.38
N LEU A 233 13.94 -15.31 12.54
CA LEU A 233 13.87 -14.13 11.65
C LEU A 233 15.23 -13.45 11.40
N PRO A 234 16.14 -13.26 12.39
CA PRO A 234 17.44 -12.65 12.12
C PRO A 234 18.29 -13.39 11.08
N LYS A 235 18.06 -14.70 10.89
CA LYS A 235 18.78 -15.55 9.94
C LYS A 235 18.20 -15.52 8.53
N GLU A 236 16.98 -15.00 8.36
CA GLU A 236 16.39 -14.82 7.03
C GLU A 236 17.25 -13.88 6.18
N LYS A 237 17.15 -14.02 4.86
CA LYS A 237 18.01 -13.28 3.93
C LYS A 237 17.23 -12.26 3.10
N ILE A 238 17.82 -11.08 2.94
CA ILE A 238 17.36 -10.02 2.04
C ILE A 238 18.32 -9.89 0.86
N GLY A 239 17.79 -9.61 -0.33
CA GLY A 239 18.60 -9.26 -1.49
C GLY A 239 19.25 -7.88 -1.32
N ILE A 240 20.49 -7.74 -1.74
CA ILE A 240 21.27 -6.50 -1.62
C ILE A 240 22.08 -6.27 -2.89
N GLU A 241 22.06 -5.04 -3.37
CA GLU A 241 22.86 -4.57 -4.51
C GLU A 241 23.80 -3.47 -4.04
N PHE A 242 25.10 -3.69 -4.21
CA PHE A 242 26.15 -2.76 -3.83
C PHE A 242 26.63 -1.96 -5.05
N ILE A 243 26.72 -0.64 -4.90
CA ILE A 243 27.40 0.25 -5.84
C ILE A 243 28.55 0.98 -5.14
N CYS A 244 29.57 1.40 -5.90
CA CYS A 244 30.64 2.22 -5.34
C CYS A 244 30.17 3.66 -5.08
N ALA A 245 30.61 4.24 -3.95
CA ALA A 245 30.49 5.67 -3.68
C ALA A 245 31.26 6.47 -4.74
N VAL A 246 32.50 6.07 -5.06
CA VAL A 246 33.35 6.70 -6.08
C VAL A 246 33.91 5.61 -6.99
N ALA A 247 33.78 5.80 -8.31
CA ALA A 247 34.39 4.94 -9.32
C ALA A 247 35.75 5.52 -9.77
N ALA A 248 36.63 4.66 -10.27
CA ALA A 248 37.89 5.11 -10.85
C ALA A 248 37.65 6.11 -11.99
N GLY A 249 38.44 7.19 -12.02
CA GLY A 249 38.35 8.30 -12.97
C GLY A 249 37.35 9.39 -12.61
N GLU A 250 36.48 9.19 -11.61
CA GLU A 250 35.53 10.19 -11.16
C GLU A 250 36.17 11.22 -10.21
N THR A 251 35.76 12.47 -10.34
CA THR A 251 35.89 13.45 -9.25
C THR A 251 34.81 13.22 -8.19
N ARG A 252 35.05 13.68 -6.94
CA ARG A 252 34.04 13.62 -5.86
C ARG A 252 32.68 14.22 -6.27
N THR A 253 32.68 15.28 -7.07
CA THR A 253 31.45 15.92 -7.57
C THR A 253 30.71 15.04 -8.58
N GLN A 254 31.43 14.36 -9.48
CA GLN A 254 30.83 13.43 -10.44
C GLN A 254 30.23 12.22 -9.74
N ALA A 255 30.97 11.63 -8.81
CA ALA A 255 30.50 10.52 -7.96
C ALA A 255 29.19 10.86 -7.23
N ARG A 256 29.14 12.02 -6.55
CA ARG A 256 27.92 12.51 -5.89
C ARG A 256 26.73 12.64 -6.85
N ARG A 257 26.96 13.18 -8.06
CA ARG A 257 25.91 13.33 -9.08
C ARG A 257 25.40 11.97 -9.59
N ARG A 258 26.30 11.00 -9.82
CA ARG A 258 25.95 9.64 -10.26
C ARG A 258 25.10 8.93 -9.21
N VAL A 259 25.56 8.87 -7.96
CA VAL A 259 24.83 8.20 -6.87
C VAL A 259 23.44 8.84 -6.66
N ARG A 260 23.35 10.17 -6.70
CA ARG A 260 22.05 10.89 -6.63
C ARG A 260 21.13 10.54 -7.81
N SER A 261 21.66 10.55 -9.03
CA SER A 261 20.91 10.22 -10.24
C SER A 261 20.32 8.81 -10.16
N ILE A 262 21.12 7.82 -9.74
CA ILE A 262 20.67 6.44 -9.53
C ILE A 262 19.52 6.39 -8.53
N PHE A 263 19.65 7.04 -7.36
CA PHE A 263 18.58 7.08 -6.35
C PHE A 263 17.27 7.66 -6.90
N VAL A 264 17.34 8.80 -7.61
CA VAL A 264 16.17 9.46 -8.19
C VAL A 264 15.52 8.59 -9.26
N HIS A 265 16.31 8.03 -10.18
CA HIS A 265 15.78 7.23 -11.29
C HIS A 265 15.12 5.94 -10.82
N VAL A 266 15.72 5.22 -9.85
CA VAL A 266 15.12 3.99 -9.30
C VAL A 266 13.75 4.27 -8.70
N ASN A 267 13.57 5.41 -8.01
CA ASN A 267 12.29 5.78 -7.42
C ASN A 267 11.27 6.29 -8.45
N LEU A 268 11.68 7.08 -9.43
CA LEU A 268 10.77 7.63 -10.46
C LEU A 268 10.25 6.54 -11.41
N MET A 269 11.08 5.55 -11.72
CA MET A 269 10.71 4.49 -12.66
C MET A 269 9.85 3.39 -12.01
N ALA A 270 9.79 3.33 -10.67
CA ALA A 270 8.90 2.45 -9.93
C ALA A 270 7.49 3.05 -9.83
N ALA A 271 6.61 2.72 -10.77
CA ALA A 271 5.21 3.13 -10.71
C ALA A 271 4.45 2.35 -9.61
N PRO A 272 3.82 3.02 -8.63
CA PRO A 272 2.97 2.32 -7.67
C PRO A 272 1.72 1.77 -8.37
N LEU A 273 1.24 0.61 -7.91
CA LEU A 273 -0.04 0.08 -8.35
C LEU A 273 -1.17 1.07 -8.01
N THR A 274 -2.14 1.22 -8.91
CA THR A 274 -3.33 2.02 -8.62
C THR A 274 -4.14 1.36 -7.51
N LYS A 275 -5.01 2.13 -6.84
CA LYS A 275 -5.90 1.56 -5.81
C LYS A 275 -6.78 0.43 -6.35
N GLY A 276 -7.29 0.55 -7.57
CA GLY A 276 -8.08 -0.50 -8.21
C GLY A 276 -7.28 -1.79 -8.43
N GLN A 277 -6.03 -1.68 -8.91
CA GLN A 277 -5.13 -2.82 -9.05
C GLN A 277 -4.78 -3.47 -7.71
N LEU A 278 -4.56 -2.67 -6.66
CA LEU A 278 -4.36 -3.17 -5.31
C LEU A 278 -5.59 -3.98 -4.85
N THR A 279 -6.80 -3.43 -4.97
CA THR A 279 -8.04 -4.16 -4.63
C THR A 279 -8.17 -5.46 -5.43
N GLN A 280 -7.78 -5.46 -6.71
CA GLN A 280 -7.84 -6.63 -7.58
C GLN A 280 -6.91 -7.77 -7.12
N LEU A 281 -5.74 -7.44 -6.59
CA LEU A 281 -4.69 -8.40 -6.21
C LEU A 281 -4.69 -8.74 -4.71
N ASN A 282 -5.49 -8.05 -3.90
CA ASN A 282 -5.43 -8.16 -2.45
C ASN A 282 -6.05 -9.46 -1.92
N GLU A 283 -5.21 -10.41 -1.52
CA GLU A 283 -5.63 -11.69 -0.93
C GLU A 283 -5.66 -11.65 0.61
N ASP A 284 -5.47 -10.50 1.23
CA ASP A 284 -5.41 -10.35 2.69
C ASP A 284 -6.60 -9.56 3.27
N ASP A 285 -7.15 -8.61 2.51
CA ASP A 285 -8.29 -7.80 2.94
C ASP A 285 -9.61 -8.52 2.64
N GLY A 286 -10.29 -8.99 3.69
CA GLY A 286 -11.59 -9.65 3.58
C GLY A 286 -12.64 -8.84 2.82
N PHE A 287 -12.67 -7.51 3.00
CA PHE A 287 -13.63 -6.67 2.29
C PHE A 287 -13.30 -6.58 0.80
N ALA A 288 -12.02 -6.56 0.44
CA ALA A 288 -11.57 -6.59 -0.96
C ALA A 288 -11.90 -7.93 -1.62
N ILE A 289 -11.68 -9.05 -0.92
CA ILE A 289 -12.01 -10.41 -1.40
C ILE A 289 -13.51 -10.52 -1.67
N VAL A 290 -14.35 -10.13 -0.71
CA VAL A 290 -15.82 -10.13 -0.86
C VAL A 290 -16.26 -9.24 -2.03
N ALA A 291 -15.71 -8.03 -2.14
CA ALA A 291 -16.05 -7.11 -3.21
C ALA A 291 -15.67 -7.65 -4.59
N ARG A 292 -14.48 -8.24 -4.75
CA ARG A 292 -14.06 -8.89 -5.99
C ARG A 292 -14.99 -10.04 -6.36
N LYS A 293 -15.36 -10.88 -5.38
CA LYS A 293 -16.26 -12.01 -5.62
C LYS A 293 -17.60 -11.52 -6.15
N ILE A 294 -18.23 -10.56 -5.48
CA ILE A 294 -19.52 -9.99 -5.90
C ILE A 294 -19.41 -9.28 -7.26
N ALA A 295 -18.31 -8.60 -7.55
CA ALA A 295 -18.09 -7.95 -8.84
C ALA A 295 -18.12 -8.93 -10.03
N VAL A 296 -17.66 -10.17 -9.85
CA VAL A 296 -17.61 -11.18 -10.92
C VAL A 296 -18.79 -12.16 -10.93
N THR A 297 -19.46 -12.38 -9.79
CA THR A 297 -20.53 -13.41 -9.70
C THR A 297 -21.94 -12.86 -9.62
N HIS A 298 -22.15 -11.60 -9.22
CA HIS A 298 -23.51 -11.11 -9.01
C HIS A 298 -24.14 -10.62 -10.33
N PRO A 299 -25.37 -11.04 -10.70
CA PRO A 299 -26.03 -10.68 -11.96
C PRO A 299 -26.06 -9.18 -12.30
N LEU A 300 -26.22 -8.34 -11.27
CA LEU A 300 -26.19 -6.88 -11.43
C LEU A 300 -24.86 -6.36 -11.98
N LEU A 301 -23.74 -7.02 -11.71
CA LEU A 301 -22.39 -6.51 -11.94
C LEU A 301 -21.56 -7.35 -12.92
N GLU A 302 -21.77 -8.67 -12.94
CA GLU A 302 -20.96 -9.62 -13.70
C GLU A 302 -20.79 -9.20 -15.16
N GLN A 303 -19.64 -9.49 -15.74
CA GLN A 303 -19.41 -9.22 -17.15
C GLN A 303 -20.27 -10.17 -17.99
N ARG A 304 -21.03 -9.61 -18.94
CA ARG A 304 -21.80 -10.38 -19.94
C ARG A 304 -21.40 -9.91 -21.33
N GLN A 305 -21.47 -10.81 -22.32
CA GLN A 305 -21.09 -10.48 -23.70
C GLN A 305 -22.06 -9.48 -24.35
N GLU A 306 -23.32 -9.51 -23.95
CA GLU A 306 -24.42 -8.75 -24.58
C GLU A 306 -24.60 -7.33 -24.01
N ARG A 307 -23.75 -6.88 -23.07
CA ARG A 307 -23.84 -5.52 -22.49
C ARG A 307 -22.47 -4.93 -22.16
N ASN A 308 -22.44 -3.61 -22.02
CA ASN A 308 -21.26 -2.88 -21.55
C ASN A 308 -20.84 -3.33 -20.14
N PRO A 309 -19.52 -3.30 -19.82
CA PRO A 309 -19.04 -3.58 -18.48
C PRO A 309 -19.67 -2.67 -17.44
N ARG A 310 -20.06 -3.22 -16.28
CA ARG A 310 -20.65 -2.44 -15.17
C ARG A 310 -19.65 -2.07 -14.07
N VAL A 311 -18.44 -2.63 -14.10
CA VAL A 311 -17.39 -2.38 -13.10
C VAL A 311 -16.12 -1.91 -13.79
N ASN A 312 -15.56 -0.78 -13.35
CA ASN A 312 -14.20 -0.37 -13.69
C ASN A 312 -13.19 -0.96 -12.70
N TRP A 313 -12.25 -1.74 -13.21
CA TRP A 313 -11.24 -2.45 -12.43
C TRP A 313 -10.02 -1.59 -12.07
N ASN A 314 -9.71 -0.58 -12.89
CA ASN A 314 -8.40 0.09 -12.85
C ASN A 314 -8.45 1.46 -12.14
N SER A 315 -9.56 2.18 -12.27
CA SER A 315 -9.71 3.54 -11.74
C SER A 315 -10.63 3.60 -10.53
N ALA A 316 -10.35 4.54 -9.63
CA ALA A 316 -11.18 4.89 -8.48
C ALA A 316 -12.45 5.67 -8.87
N THR A 317 -12.45 6.30 -10.05
CA THR A 317 -13.48 7.28 -10.46
C THR A 317 -14.21 6.83 -11.72
N VAL A 318 -15.47 7.25 -11.83
CA VAL A 318 -16.32 7.02 -13.00
C VAL A 318 -16.57 8.36 -13.69
N ALA A 319 -16.22 8.47 -14.97
CA ALA A 319 -16.49 9.65 -15.79
C ALA A 319 -17.99 9.77 -16.12
N SER A 320 -18.47 10.98 -16.43
CA SER A 320 -19.90 11.23 -16.71
C SER A 320 -20.42 10.46 -17.92
N ASN A 321 -19.59 10.24 -18.94
CA ASN A 321 -19.92 9.46 -20.14
C ASN A 321 -19.58 7.97 -20.04
N SER A 322 -19.09 7.49 -18.91
CA SER A 322 -18.70 6.08 -18.76
C SER A 322 -19.92 5.16 -18.73
N THR A 323 -19.79 3.98 -19.32
CA THR A 323 -20.84 2.95 -19.35
C THR A 323 -20.83 2.04 -18.11
N VAL A 324 -19.77 2.13 -17.28
CA VAL A 324 -19.68 1.37 -16.02
C VAL A 324 -20.62 1.95 -14.96
N LEU A 325 -21.21 1.11 -14.12
CA LEU A 325 -22.05 1.54 -13.00
C LEU A 325 -21.21 2.03 -11.82
N THR A 326 -20.09 1.34 -11.55
CA THR A 326 -19.23 1.58 -10.38
C THR A 326 -17.78 1.17 -10.63
N THR A 327 -16.94 1.23 -9.60
CA THR A 327 -15.54 0.78 -9.63
C THR A 327 -15.30 -0.33 -8.62
N LEU A 328 -14.29 -1.17 -8.84
CA LEU A 328 -13.93 -2.21 -7.87
C LEU A 328 -13.55 -1.62 -6.50
N GLN A 329 -12.87 -0.47 -6.50
CA GLN A 329 -12.54 0.24 -5.26
C GLN A 329 -13.81 0.67 -4.52
N ALA A 330 -14.82 1.19 -5.22
CA ALA A 330 -16.07 1.57 -4.60
C ALA A 330 -16.83 0.36 -4.05
N LEU A 331 -16.76 -0.80 -4.71
CA LEU A 331 -17.30 -2.05 -4.19
C LEU A 331 -16.58 -2.51 -2.92
N GLN A 332 -15.25 -2.38 -2.84
CA GLN A 332 -14.50 -2.62 -1.60
C GLN A 332 -14.93 -1.65 -0.50
N ASP A 333 -15.03 -0.35 -0.79
CA ASP A 333 -15.50 0.65 0.17
C ASP A 333 -16.93 0.34 0.64
N MET A 334 -17.82 -0.09 -0.26
CA MET A 334 -19.17 -0.54 0.10
C MET A 334 -19.15 -1.77 1.00
N SER A 335 -18.33 -2.77 0.66
CA SER A 335 -18.14 -3.99 1.45
C SER A 335 -17.65 -3.65 2.86
N GLU A 336 -16.61 -2.81 2.98
CA GLU A 336 -16.06 -2.35 4.25
C GLU A 336 -17.10 -1.59 5.09
N ARG A 337 -17.88 -0.71 4.46
CA ARG A 337 -18.86 0.13 5.17
C ARG A 337 -20.12 -0.62 5.58
N TYR A 338 -20.53 -1.63 4.81
CA TYR A 338 -21.67 -2.47 5.12
C TYR A 338 -21.29 -3.56 6.14
N LEU A 339 -20.29 -4.38 5.81
CA LEU A 339 -19.89 -5.54 6.59
C LEU A 339 -19.00 -5.20 7.79
N GLY A 340 -18.35 -4.03 7.83
CA GLY A 340 -17.40 -3.69 8.89
C GLY A 340 -18.01 -3.57 10.30
N GLN A 341 -19.33 -3.49 10.42
CA GLN A 341 -20.01 -3.61 11.72
C GLN A 341 -20.11 -5.07 12.19
N LYS A 342 -20.23 -6.01 11.25
CA LYS A 342 -20.34 -7.45 11.52
C LYS A 342 -18.97 -8.11 11.67
N PHE A 343 -17.99 -7.70 10.87
CA PHE A 343 -16.62 -8.21 10.89
C PHE A 343 -15.61 -7.08 11.19
N PRO A 344 -15.65 -6.47 12.38
CA PRO A 344 -14.76 -5.35 12.71
C PRO A 344 -13.28 -5.76 12.71
N HIS A 345 -12.97 -7.03 12.99
CA HIS A 345 -11.61 -7.57 13.04
C HIS A 345 -10.95 -7.75 11.67
N TRP A 346 -11.71 -7.70 10.58
CA TRP A 346 -11.14 -7.69 9.22
C TRP A 346 -10.37 -6.40 8.92
N LYS A 347 -10.62 -5.33 9.69
CA LYS A 347 -9.77 -4.14 9.63
C LYS A 347 -8.52 -4.35 10.46
N PRO A 348 -7.37 -3.84 10.00
CA PRO A 348 -6.18 -3.83 10.84
C PRO A 348 -6.45 -2.98 12.08
N LEU A 349 -6.02 -3.46 13.24
CA LEU A 349 -6.12 -2.76 14.52
C LEU A 349 -5.43 -1.39 14.48
N GLU A 350 -4.41 -1.25 13.62
CA GLU A 350 -3.63 -0.03 13.48
C GLU A 350 -3.53 0.40 12.02
N LYS A 351 -3.53 1.72 11.83
CA LYS A 351 -3.42 2.32 10.51
C LYS A 351 -2.04 2.02 9.90
N GLY A 352 -2.04 1.56 8.66
CA GLY A 352 -0.80 1.30 7.90
C GLY A 352 -0.32 -0.16 7.95
N LEU A 353 -0.99 -1.02 8.73
CA LEU A 353 -0.80 -2.46 8.66
C LEU A 353 -1.57 -3.06 7.50
N ILE A 354 -1.06 -4.18 6.99
CA ILE A 354 -1.80 -5.05 6.09
C ILE A 354 -2.86 -5.80 6.94
N PRO A 355 -4.13 -5.89 6.49
CA PRO A 355 -5.18 -6.65 7.20
C PRO A 355 -4.90 -8.15 7.23
N MET A 356 -5.19 -8.88 8.31
CA MET A 356 -5.04 -10.35 8.31
C MET A 356 -6.12 -10.97 7.43
N ARG A 357 -5.74 -11.94 6.58
CA ARG A 357 -6.72 -12.67 5.79
C ARG A 357 -7.70 -13.37 6.74
N PRO A 358 -9.02 -13.13 6.61
CA PRO A 358 -10.00 -13.89 7.36
C PRO A 358 -10.04 -15.36 6.95
N GLU A 359 -10.55 -16.21 7.84
CA GLU A 359 -10.77 -17.62 7.53
C GLU A 359 -11.81 -17.78 6.42
N ASP A 360 -11.67 -18.85 5.63
CA ASP A 360 -12.54 -19.08 4.46
C ASP A 360 -14.03 -19.16 4.83
N GLU A 361 -14.36 -19.71 6.01
CA GLU A 361 -15.74 -19.76 6.53
C GLU A 361 -16.32 -18.35 6.79
N GLU A 362 -15.51 -17.43 7.33
CA GLU A 362 -15.93 -16.04 7.53
C GLU A 362 -16.08 -15.32 6.19
N LEU A 363 -15.16 -15.57 5.24
CA LEU A 363 -15.25 -15.01 3.89
C LEU A 363 -16.53 -15.46 3.18
N GLU A 364 -16.89 -16.73 3.26
CA GLU A 364 -18.15 -17.26 2.73
C GLU A 364 -19.36 -16.57 3.35
N GLN A 365 -19.34 -16.34 4.67
CA GLN A 365 -20.40 -15.61 5.35
C GLN A 365 -20.49 -14.16 4.86
N GLY A 366 -19.36 -13.48 4.72
CA GLY A 366 -19.29 -12.11 4.19
C GLY A 366 -19.81 -12.02 2.75
N ILE A 367 -19.42 -12.94 1.87
CA ILE A 367 -19.92 -13.05 0.50
C ILE A 367 -21.44 -13.21 0.50
N LYS A 368 -21.98 -14.10 1.35
CA LYS A 368 -23.42 -14.33 1.45
C LYS A 368 -24.19 -13.09 1.90
N GLU A 369 -23.72 -12.38 2.92
CA GLU A 369 -24.41 -11.16 3.39
C GLU A 369 -24.32 -10.02 2.39
N PHE A 370 -23.18 -9.85 1.72
CA PHE A 370 -23.03 -8.82 0.70
C PHE A 370 -23.82 -9.15 -0.57
N SER A 371 -23.92 -10.43 -0.95
CA SER A 371 -24.81 -10.87 -2.04
C SER A 371 -26.26 -10.50 -1.77
N LYS A 372 -26.79 -10.79 -0.57
CA LYS A 372 -28.17 -10.41 -0.19
C LYS A 372 -28.43 -8.90 -0.28
N LEU A 373 -27.43 -8.09 0.07
CA LEU A 373 -27.51 -6.65 -0.11
C LEU A 373 -27.64 -6.31 -1.60
N PHE A 374 -26.81 -6.90 -2.46
CA PHE A 374 -26.85 -6.67 -3.89
C PHE A 374 -28.12 -7.19 -4.58
N ASP A 375 -28.68 -8.31 -4.11
CA ASP A 375 -30.01 -8.79 -4.54
C ASP A 375 -31.08 -7.75 -4.21
N SER A 376 -31.01 -7.16 -3.02
CA SER A 376 -31.93 -6.12 -2.58
C SER A 376 -31.75 -4.82 -3.37
N LEU A 377 -30.50 -4.40 -3.63
CA LEU A 377 -30.18 -3.25 -4.48
C LEU A 377 -30.71 -3.43 -5.90
N ALA A 378 -30.52 -4.61 -6.50
CA ALA A 378 -31.03 -4.93 -7.84
C ALA A 378 -32.56 -4.85 -7.92
N SER A 379 -33.28 -4.88 -6.79
CA SER A 379 -34.73 -4.72 -6.74
C SER A 379 -35.23 -3.28 -6.92
N LEU A 380 -34.35 -2.28 -6.81
CA LEU A 380 -34.68 -0.86 -6.97
C LEU A 380 -34.99 -0.53 -8.45
N SER A 381 -35.99 0.31 -8.69
CA SER A 381 -36.38 0.76 -10.03
C SER A 381 -35.22 1.37 -10.81
N SER A 382 -34.40 2.20 -10.14
CA SER A 382 -33.19 2.79 -10.69
C SER A 382 -32.18 1.77 -11.22
N TYR A 383 -32.13 0.55 -10.66
CA TYR A 383 -31.22 -0.50 -11.13
C TYR A 383 -31.89 -1.49 -12.09
N LYS A 384 -33.21 -1.69 -12.00
CA LYS A 384 -33.94 -2.53 -12.96
C LYS A 384 -33.88 -1.99 -14.39
N ILE A 385 -33.84 -0.66 -14.54
CA ILE A 385 -33.78 -0.02 -15.86
C ILE A 385 -32.43 -0.24 -16.59
N LEU A 386 -31.39 -0.70 -15.89
CA LEU A 386 -30.05 -0.97 -16.46
C LEU A 386 -30.01 -2.04 -17.57
N GLU A 387 -31.08 -2.82 -17.75
CA GLU A 387 -31.20 -3.76 -18.87
C GLU A 387 -31.64 -3.06 -20.17
N HIS A 388 -32.12 -1.82 -20.09
CA HIS A 388 -32.68 -1.07 -21.22
C HIS A 388 -32.03 0.31 -21.40
N GLU A 389 -31.40 0.85 -20.37
CA GLU A 389 -30.79 2.19 -20.37
C GLU A 389 -29.30 2.13 -20.03
N ASP A 390 -28.54 3.02 -20.66
CA ASP A 390 -27.10 3.13 -20.41
C ASP A 390 -26.81 3.92 -19.13
N THR A 391 -25.77 3.54 -18.40
CA THR A 391 -25.50 4.15 -17.09
C THR A 391 -25.20 5.65 -17.20
N ALA A 392 -24.69 6.10 -18.34
CA ALA A 392 -24.40 7.51 -18.60
C ALA A 392 -25.65 8.40 -18.57
N ALA A 393 -26.79 7.96 -19.10
CA ALA A 393 -28.04 8.73 -19.12
C ALA A 393 -28.60 8.94 -17.71
N LEU A 394 -28.55 7.89 -16.90
CA LEU A 394 -29.00 7.91 -15.50
C LEU A 394 -28.03 8.70 -14.61
N ARG A 395 -26.75 8.70 -15.01
CA ARG A 395 -25.69 9.42 -14.33
C ARG A 395 -25.76 10.91 -14.58
N ARG A 396 -25.66 11.35 -15.83
CA ARG A 396 -25.43 12.76 -16.19
C ARG A 396 -26.41 13.70 -15.50
N PHE A 397 -25.97 14.91 -15.19
CA PHE A 397 -26.88 15.96 -14.75
C PHE A 397 -27.69 16.50 -15.93
N SER A 398 -28.86 17.04 -15.64
CA SER A 398 -29.76 17.67 -16.62
C SER A 398 -29.09 18.75 -17.48
N PHE A 399 -28.10 19.46 -16.95
CA PHE A 399 -27.38 20.53 -17.68
C PHE A 399 -26.17 20.04 -18.48
N GLU A 400 -25.76 18.78 -18.33
CA GLU A 400 -24.68 18.20 -19.12
C GLU A 400 -25.14 17.89 -20.56
N LYS A 401 -24.19 17.65 -21.46
CA LYS A 401 -24.51 17.26 -22.84
C LYS A 401 -25.36 15.99 -22.87
N ASP A 402 -26.43 16.04 -23.65
CA ASP A 402 -27.50 15.02 -23.78
C ASP A 402 -28.40 14.87 -22.53
N GLY A 403 -28.17 15.67 -21.47
CA GLY A 403 -28.94 15.62 -20.24
C GLY A 403 -28.83 14.28 -19.49
N GLY A 404 -29.47 14.22 -18.33
CA GLY A 404 -29.59 12.98 -17.58
C GLY A 404 -30.36 13.18 -16.28
N GLU A 405 -30.54 12.09 -15.53
CA GLU A 405 -31.36 12.09 -14.33
C GLU A 405 -30.65 12.61 -13.07
N GLY A 406 -29.33 12.80 -13.10
CA GLY A 406 -28.58 13.17 -11.90
C GLY A 406 -28.74 12.16 -10.77
N ASN A 407 -28.82 10.86 -11.09
CA ASN A 407 -29.13 9.83 -10.10
C ASN A 407 -27.90 9.46 -9.25
N MET A 408 -28.03 9.59 -7.93
CA MET A 408 -26.93 9.33 -7.00
C MET A 408 -26.53 7.85 -6.99
N LEU A 409 -27.44 6.91 -7.25
CA LEU A 409 -27.13 5.47 -7.27
C LEU A 409 -26.16 5.07 -8.39
N PHE A 410 -25.86 5.99 -9.30
CA PHE A 410 -24.92 5.84 -10.40
C PHE A 410 -23.58 6.53 -10.14
N ARG A 411 -23.36 6.99 -8.89
CA ARG A 411 -22.12 7.61 -8.42
C ARG A 411 -21.48 6.75 -7.35
N PRO A 412 -20.20 6.36 -7.50
CA PRO A 412 -19.48 5.57 -6.50
C PRO A 412 -19.61 6.09 -5.07
N VAL A 413 -19.36 7.39 -4.83
CA VAL A 413 -19.41 7.98 -3.49
C VAL A 413 -20.77 7.81 -2.80
N ALA A 414 -21.85 7.93 -3.57
CA ALA A 414 -23.21 7.82 -3.10
C ALA A 414 -23.60 6.37 -2.79
N GLN A 415 -23.13 5.42 -3.62
CA GLN A 415 -23.26 3.98 -3.35
C GLN A 415 -22.56 3.58 -2.05
N VAL A 416 -21.35 4.12 -1.79
CA VAL A 416 -20.64 3.91 -0.51
C VAL A 416 -21.42 4.49 0.66
N ALA A 417 -21.98 5.71 0.53
CA ALA A 417 -22.81 6.32 1.58
C ALA A 417 -24.05 5.47 1.90
N LEU A 418 -24.71 4.91 0.88
CA LEU A 418 -25.84 4.01 1.05
C LEU A 418 -25.43 2.72 1.76
N ALA A 419 -24.35 2.06 1.32
CA ALA A 419 -23.84 0.86 1.97
C ALA A 419 -23.49 1.10 3.45
N GLN A 420 -22.90 2.26 3.77
CA GLN A 420 -22.62 2.66 5.15
C GLN A 420 -23.89 2.81 5.99
N ALA A 421 -24.90 3.50 5.47
CA ALA A 421 -26.16 3.69 6.18
C ALA A 421 -26.86 2.35 6.43
N LEU A 422 -26.87 1.47 5.42
CA LEU A 422 -27.46 0.14 5.51
C LEU A 422 -26.72 -0.73 6.53
N GLY A 423 -25.38 -0.69 6.57
CA GLY A 423 -24.60 -1.43 7.56
C GLY A 423 -24.92 -1.00 9.00
N ILE A 424 -25.07 0.31 9.23
CA ILE A 424 -25.48 0.85 10.53
C ILE A 424 -26.89 0.39 10.89
N LEU A 425 -27.85 0.51 9.98
CA LEU A 425 -29.25 0.16 10.24
C LEU A 425 -29.41 -1.33 10.54
N VAL A 426 -28.79 -2.19 9.73
CA VAL A 426 -28.93 -3.65 9.84
C VAL A 426 -28.16 -4.18 11.05
N PHE A 427 -26.87 -3.89 11.16
CA PHE A 427 -26.00 -4.55 12.15
C PHE A 427 -25.93 -3.82 13.49
N LYS A 428 -26.02 -2.48 13.50
CA LYS A 428 -25.95 -1.70 14.76
C LYS A 428 -27.32 -1.41 15.35
N LYS A 429 -28.32 -1.12 14.50
CA LYS A 429 -29.70 -0.80 14.95
C LYS A 429 -30.68 -1.97 14.84
N GLY A 430 -30.27 -3.12 14.28
CA GLY A 430 -31.08 -4.34 14.23
C GLY A 430 -32.28 -4.30 13.28
N PHE A 431 -32.30 -3.40 12.30
CA PHE A 431 -33.38 -3.31 11.32
C PHE A 431 -33.31 -4.46 10.31
N SER A 432 -34.47 -4.98 9.91
CA SER A 432 -34.56 -5.96 8.83
C SER A 432 -34.22 -5.32 7.49
N LEU A 433 -33.32 -5.96 6.73
CA LEU A 433 -32.97 -5.54 5.38
C LEU A 433 -34.21 -5.45 4.47
N ALA A 434 -35.15 -6.38 4.61
CA ALA A 434 -36.38 -6.41 3.81
C ALA A 434 -37.27 -5.18 4.06
N ASP A 435 -37.40 -4.75 5.32
CA ASP A 435 -38.21 -3.59 5.69
C ASP A 435 -37.57 -2.29 5.23
N ILE A 436 -36.24 -2.16 5.37
CA ILE A 436 -35.49 -1.02 4.84
C ILE A 436 -35.69 -0.91 3.33
N PHE A 437 -35.56 -2.01 2.60
CA PHE A 437 -35.71 -1.99 1.14
C PHE A 437 -37.16 -1.80 0.68
N LYS A 438 -38.16 -2.10 1.51
CA LYS A 438 -39.56 -1.69 1.25
C LYS A 438 -39.68 -0.16 1.22
N LYS A 439 -39.04 0.54 2.16
CA LYS A 439 -38.99 2.01 2.19
C LYS A 439 -38.19 2.56 1.03
N LEU A 440 -37.00 2.01 0.76
CA LEU A 440 -36.13 2.48 -0.33
C LEU A 440 -36.76 2.30 -1.71
N ARG A 441 -37.49 1.21 -1.96
CA ARG A 441 -38.22 1.04 -3.24
C ARG A 441 -39.25 2.14 -3.45
N LYS A 442 -40.02 2.50 -2.41
CA LYS A 442 -40.98 3.60 -2.49
C LYS A 442 -40.26 4.94 -2.71
N PHE A 443 -39.17 5.18 -1.99
CA PHE A 443 -38.37 6.40 -2.14
C PHE A 443 -37.77 6.54 -3.54
N ASP A 444 -37.25 5.44 -4.10
CA ASP A 444 -36.71 5.39 -5.45
C ASP A 444 -37.78 5.65 -6.52
N GLN A 445 -38.95 5.01 -6.40
CA GLN A 445 -40.09 5.23 -7.31
C GLN A 445 -40.60 6.68 -7.29
N GLN A 446 -40.40 7.39 -6.20
CA GLN A 446 -40.75 8.80 -6.04
C GLN A 446 -39.63 9.75 -6.51
N GLY A 447 -38.56 9.23 -7.13
CA GLY A 447 -37.43 10.00 -7.61
C GLY A 447 -36.45 10.43 -6.52
N GLY A 448 -36.51 9.83 -5.32
CA GLY A 448 -35.70 10.23 -4.17
C GLY A 448 -34.18 10.09 -4.37
N PHE A 449 -33.74 9.30 -5.34
CA PHE A 449 -32.33 9.17 -5.72
C PHE A 449 -31.92 10.00 -6.94
N SER A 450 -32.88 10.51 -7.71
CA SER A 450 -32.66 11.32 -8.91
C SER A 450 -32.68 12.81 -8.60
N GLY A 451 -32.26 13.62 -9.57
CA GLY A 451 -32.30 15.07 -9.51
C GLY A 451 -31.42 15.67 -8.41
N MET A 452 -30.27 15.05 -8.12
CA MET A 452 -29.41 15.50 -7.02
C MET A 452 -28.91 16.95 -7.16
N GLU A 453 -28.96 17.50 -8.37
CA GLU A 453 -28.62 18.89 -8.69
C GLU A 453 -29.73 19.90 -8.36
N TYR A 454 -30.94 19.45 -8.02
CA TYR A 454 -32.06 20.33 -7.71
C TYR A 454 -32.22 20.56 -6.21
N PRO A 455 -32.55 21.78 -5.76
CA PRO A 455 -32.72 22.09 -4.33
C PRO A 455 -33.72 21.20 -3.60
N GLN A 456 -34.75 20.68 -4.29
CA GLN A 456 -35.74 19.76 -3.72
C GLN A 456 -35.12 18.43 -3.28
N SER A 457 -33.97 18.07 -3.87
CA SER A 457 -33.25 16.85 -3.52
C SER A 457 -32.53 16.99 -2.18
N LEU A 458 -32.58 15.91 -1.40
CA LEU A 458 -31.80 15.75 -0.17
C LEU A 458 -30.30 15.84 -0.43
N TRP A 459 -29.87 15.52 -1.65
CA TRP A 459 -28.47 15.43 -2.03
C TRP A 459 -27.86 16.77 -2.44
N TYR A 460 -28.68 17.80 -2.65
CA TYR A 460 -28.24 19.14 -3.01
C TYR A 460 -27.47 19.80 -1.86
N GLY A 461 -26.25 20.27 -2.13
CA GLY A 461 -25.32 20.76 -1.12
C GLY A 461 -24.62 19.65 -0.33
N VAL A 462 -25.09 18.40 -0.42
CA VAL A 462 -24.51 17.25 0.31
C VAL A 462 -23.60 16.44 -0.61
N LEU A 463 -24.15 15.78 -1.63
CA LEU A 463 -23.38 15.02 -2.62
C LEU A 463 -23.16 15.81 -3.92
N TYR A 464 -23.95 16.86 -4.15
CA TYR A 464 -23.79 17.80 -5.25
C TYR A 464 -23.34 19.16 -4.72
N ASP A 465 -22.23 19.68 -5.26
CA ASP A 465 -21.75 21.03 -5.01
C ASP A 465 -22.37 21.97 -6.07
N PRO A 466 -23.33 22.84 -5.71
CA PRO A 466 -24.00 23.71 -6.66
C PRO A 466 -23.13 24.83 -7.21
N ASN A 467 -22.07 25.23 -6.49
CA ASN A 467 -21.15 26.28 -6.94
C ASN A 467 -20.23 25.76 -8.03
N LYS A 468 -19.65 24.57 -7.78
CA LYS A 468 -18.72 23.93 -8.71
C LYS A 468 -19.42 23.04 -9.74
N LYS A 469 -20.75 22.92 -9.66
CA LYS A 469 -21.60 22.09 -10.52
C LYS A 469 -21.08 20.66 -10.69
N ARG A 470 -20.69 20.03 -9.59
CA ARG A 470 -20.05 18.71 -9.61
C ARG A 470 -20.39 17.88 -8.38
N VAL A 471 -20.16 16.58 -8.47
CA VAL A 471 -20.22 15.70 -7.30
C VAL A 471 -19.11 16.06 -6.31
N GLN A 472 -19.42 16.07 -5.01
CA GLN A 472 -18.44 16.26 -3.95
C GLN A 472 -18.34 15.04 -3.04
N VAL A 473 -17.10 14.67 -2.68
CA VAL A 473 -16.83 13.48 -1.87
C VAL A 473 -16.95 13.75 -0.38
N ALA A 474 -16.73 15.00 0.04
CA ALA A 474 -16.74 15.41 1.46
C ALA A 474 -18.09 15.17 2.14
N GLY A 475 -19.21 15.26 1.42
CA GLY A 475 -20.54 15.04 1.97
C GLY A 475 -20.97 13.58 2.12
N ARG A 476 -20.11 12.59 1.81
CA ARG A 476 -20.44 11.16 1.92
C ARG A 476 -20.95 10.78 3.31
N ASP A 477 -20.23 11.20 4.35
CA ASP A 477 -20.56 10.82 5.72
C ASP A 477 -21.86 11.49 6.20
N LEU A 478 -22.12 12.73 5.75
CA LEU A 478 -23.39 13.40 5.97
C LEU A 478 -24.54 12.69 5.23
N ALA A 479 -24.34 12.30 3.97
CA ALA A 479 -25.32 11.52 3.21
C ALA A 479 -25.66 10.19 3.90
N ALA A 480 -24.66 9.48 4.43
CA ALA A 480 -24.88 8.27 5.21
C ALA A 480 -25.72 8.53 6.47
N LYS A 481 -25.42 9.58 7.24
CA LYS A 481 -26.20 9.97 8.42
C LYS A 481 -27.64 10.34 8.07
N LEU A 482 -27.85 11.09 6.97
CA LEU A 482 -29.18 11.44 6.48
C LEU A 482 -29.97 10.21 6.05
N LEU A 483 -29.34 9.25 5.37
CA LEU A 483 -29.96 7.96 5.03
C LEU A 483 -30.37 7.16 6.27
N VAL A 484 -29.50 7.09 7.28
CA VAL A 484 -29.84 6.46 8.58
C VAL A 484 -31.05 7.15 9.21
N TYR A 485 -31.10 8.48 9.19
CA TYR A 485 -32.21 9.25 9.74
C TYR A 485 -33.52 9.01 8.99
N ILE A 486 -33.55 9.11 7.65
CA ILE A 486 -34.81 8.96 6.90
C ILE A 486 -35.33 7.52 6.93
N LEU A 487 -34.48 6.51 7.11
CA LEU A 487 -34.91 5.11 7.11
C LEU A 487 -35.27 4.60 8.51
N GLY A 488 -34.51 4.99 9.54
CA GLY A 488 -34.63 4.45 10.90
C GLY A 488 -34.89 5.48 11.99
N GLY A 489 -34.88 6.77 11.67
CA GLY A 489 -35.00 7.86 12.64
C GLY A 489 -33.78 8.04 13.54
N VAL A 490 -33.80 9.13 14.30
CA VAL A 490 -32.84 9.48 15.35
C VAL A 490 -33.61 9.90 16.59
N GLN A 491 -33.45 9.15 17.69
CA GLN A 491 -34.16 9.40 18.95
C GLN A 491 -33.49 10.49 19.78
N GLU A 492 -32.16 10.56 19.73
CA GLU A 492 -31.38 11.50 20.53
C GLU A 492 -31.50 12.93 19.98
N GLN A 493 -31.95 13.86 20.84
CA GLN A 493 -32.21 15.24 20.42
C GLN A 493 -30.94 15.96 19.95
N MET A 494 -29.81 15.69 20.60
CA MET A 494 -28.53 16.30 20.26
C MET A 494 -28.02 15.84 18.89
N GLU A 495 -28.01 14.52 18.63
CA GLU A 495 -27.65 13.96 17.31
C GLU A 495 -28.56 14.51 16.20
N ARG A 496 -29.87 14.65 16.47
CA ARG A 496 -30.82 15.25 15.53
C ARG A 496 -30.53 16.74 15.26
N ALA A 497 -30.17 17.50 16.29
CA ALA A 497 -29.82 18.91 16.15
C ALA A 497 -28.51 19.10 15.37
N GLU A 498 -27.50 18.28 15.65
CA GLU A 498 -26.23 18.27 14.90
C GLU A 498 -26.45 17.91 13.43
N LEU A 499 -27.28 16.90 13.14
CA LEU A 499 -27.59 16.52 11.77
C LEU A 499 -28.33 17.63 11.00
N ARG A 500 -29.27 18.32 11.67
CA ARG A 500 -29.96 19.49 11.10
C ARG A 500 -28.98 20.62 10.80
N LYS A 501 -28.07 20.91 11.72
CA LYS A 501 -27.03 21.92 11.52
C LYS A 501 -26.13 21.55 10.35
N ALA A 502 -25.62 20.33 10.31
CA ALA A 502 -24.74 19.87 9.23
C ALA A 502 -25.42 19.91 7.85
N LEU A 503 -26.71 19.58 7.76
CA LEU A 503 -27.48 19.72 6.51
C LEU A 503 -27.63 21.19 6.09
N ALA A 504 -27.93 22.08 7.04
CA ALA A 504 -28.04 23.51 6.74
C ALA A 504 -26.68 24.10 6.29
N ASP A 505 -25.59 23.73 6.97
CA ASP A 505 -24.23 24.15 6.62
C ASP A 505 -23.86 23.66 5.21
N ALA A 506 -24.16 22.40 4.89
CA ALA A 506 -23.92 21.82 3.56
C ALA A 506 -24.72 22.53 2.44
N ARG A 507 -25.87 23.12 2.77
CA ARG A 507 -26.73 23.86 1.84
C ARG A 507 -26.47 25.37 1.84
N THR A 508 -25.42 25.82 2.54
CA THR A 508 -25.01 27.22 2.60
C THR A 508 -23.90 27.51 1.61
N VAL A 509 -24.10 28.54 0.80
CA VAL A 509 -23.15 29.02 -0.21
C VAL A 509 -22.95 30.51 0.01
N GLU A 510 -21.70 30.96 0.20
CA GLU A 510 -21.36 32.39 0.30
C GLU A 510 -22.33 33.13 1.25
N ASP A 511 -22.56 32.54 2.43
CA ASP A 511 -23.44 33.01 3.51
C ASP A 511 -24.95 32.97 3.23
N LYS A 512 -25.40 32.35 2.12
CA LYS A 512 -26.80 32.14 1.80
C LYS A 512 -27.18 30.66 1.89
N THR A 513 -28.09 30.32 2.79
CA THR A 513 -28.61 28.95 2.91
C THR A 513 -29.80 28.72 2.01
N ILE A 514 -29.78 27.63 1.24
CA ILE A 514 -30.83 27.29 0.27
C ILE A 514 -31.78 26.23 0.87
N GLY A 515 -33.07 26.56 0.97
CA GLY A 515 -34.13 25.66 1.43
C GLY A 515 -34.48 24.57 0.40
N PHE A 516 -35.33 23.62 0.78
CA PHE A 516 -35.81 22.56 -0.14
C PHE A 516 -36.70 23.10 -1.27
N ASP A 517 -37.28 24.28 -1.11
CA ASP A 517 -38.05 24.98 -2.14
C ASP A 517 -37.16 25.80 -3.10
N GLY A 518 -35.84 25.80 -2.88
CA GLY A 518 -34.87 26.57 -3.65
C GLY A 518 -34.75 28.05 -3.25
N LYS A 519 -35.48 28.51 -2.22
CA LYS A 519 -35.38 29.90 -1.74
C LYS A 519 -34.29 30.04 -0.69
N PHE A 520 -33.80 31.27 -0.53
CA PHE A 520 -32.91 31.61 0.58
C PHE A 520 -33.69 31.62 1.89
N VAL A 521 -33.15 30.93 2.89
CA VAL A 521 -33.76 30.78 4.21
C VAL A 521 -32.71 30.92 5.29
N GLU A 522 -33.14 31.19 6.52
CA GLU A 522 -32.28 31.06 7.69
C GLU A 522 -31.79 29.61 7.85
N PRO A 523 -30.56 29.34 8.30
CA PRO A 523 -30.04 27.97 8.44
C PRO A 523 -30.96 27.05 9.25
N LYS A 524 -31.60 27.59 10.30
CA LYS A 524 -32.56 26.84 11.12
C LYS A 524 -33.78 26.40 10.31
N ALA A 525 -34.24 27.18 9.34
CA ALA A 525 -35.47 26.91 8.58
C ALA A 525 -35.33 25.78 7.54
N VAL A 526 -34.12 25.33 7.20
CA VAL A 526 -33.89 24.17 6.30
C VAL A 526 -34.59 22.91 6.82
N GLY A 527 -34.51 22.67 8.14
CA GLY A 527 -35.13 21.50 8.77
C GLY A 527 -34.46 20.17 8.40
N LEU A 528 -35.18 19.08 8.63
CA LEU A 528 -34.81 17.73 8.20
C LEU A 528 -35.97 17.15 7.38
N PRO A 529 -35.70 16.29 6.39
CA PRO A 529 -36.76 15.61 5.64
C PRO A 529 -37.64 14.73 6.54
N PRO A 530 -38.84 14.33 6.06
CA PRO A 530 -39.65 13.33 6.76
C PRO A 530 -38.94 11.96 6.79
N ILE A 531 -39.26 11.17 7.81
CA ILE A 531 -38.85 9.76 7.90
C ILE A 531 -39.77 8.93 6.99
N LEU A 532 -39.20 7.95 6.28
CA LEU A 532 -39.86 7.09 5.29
C LEU A 532 -40.68 5.95 5.89
#